data_AF-A0A9D4GZD3-F1
#
_entry.id   AF-A0A9D4GZD3-F1
#
_cell.length_a   1.000
_cell.length_b   1.000
_cell.length_c   1.000
_cell.angle_alpha   90.00
_cell.angle_beta   90.00
_cell.angle_gamma   90.00
#
_symmetry.space_group_name_H-M   'P 1'
#
loop_
_entity.id
_entity.type
_entity.pdbx_description
1 polymer ?
#
loop_
_entity_poly.entity_id
_entity_poly.type
_entity_poly.pdbx_seq_one_letter_code
_entity_poly.pdbx_strand_id
1 'polypeptide(L)'
;MIIFAKNLPRDLQPVPESWSAVKSPKGYMDSSLFVKWLNESFIPNCGRSRPDLLIMDNLKAHLTPEATDVARTNQVELFCLSPHSTHLLKLLDVRILHLLKGNLAKVSQRLCFQSLQRSATPAHQVCLEHAVTV
;
A
#
# COMPACT_ATOMS: atom_id res chain seq x y z
N MET A 1 -4.07 3.88 1.00
CA MET A 1 -2.86 3.07 0.70
C MET A 1 -3.14 1.63 1.08
N ILE A 2 -3.02 0.67 0.15
CA ILE A 2 -3.16 -0.76 0.50
C ILE A 2 -1.79 -1.36 0.79
N ILE A 3 -1.67 -2.00 1.95
CA ILE A 3 -0.48 -2.74 2.35
C ILE A 3 -0.79 -4.24 2.23
N PHE A 4 -0.12 -4.92 1.31
CA PHE A 4 -0.13 -6.38 1.22
C PHE A 4 1.08 -6.91 1.98
N ALA A 5 0.86 -7.61 3.09
CA ALA A 5 1.94 -8.31 3.77
C ALA A 5 1.44 -9.64 4.33
N LYS A 6 2.19 -10.70 4.03
CA LYS A 6 1.94 -12.06 4.56
C LYS A 6 2.04 -12.11 6.09
N ASN A 7 2.93 -11.29 6.66
CA ASN A 7 3.22 -11.22 8.09
C ASN A 7 2.85 -9.84 8.67
N LEU A 8 1.76 -9.22 8.20
CA LEU A 8 1.27 -8.00 8.80
C LEU A 8 0.93 -8.28 10.28
N PRO A 9 1.53 -7.58 11.27
CA PRO A 9 1.23 -7.78 12.68
C PRO A 9 -0.28 -7.86 12.92
N ARG A 10 -0.70 -8.72 13.85
CA ARG A 10 -2.13 -8.85 14.18
C ARG A 10 -2.71 -7.52 14.65
N ASP A 11 -1.89 -6.76 15.36
CA ASP A 11 -2.24 -5.48 15.96
C ASP A 11 -1.76 -4.31 15.09
N LEU A 12 -2.12 -4.33 13.80
CA LEU A 12 -1.90 -3.18 12.93
C LEU A 12 -2.91 -2.08 13.28
N GLN A 13 -2.79 -1.48 14.47
CA GLN A 13 -3.64 -0.39 14.91
C GLN A 13 -2.84 0.70 15.63
N PRO A 14 -3.16 2.00 15.36
CA PRO A 14 -4.20 2.44 14.44
C PRO A 14 -3.64 2.68 13.04
N VAL A 15 -4.22 2.02 12.03
CA VAL A 15 -4.13 2.48 10.65
C VAL A 15 -5.07 3.70 10.54
N PRO A 16 -4.65 4.83 9.93
CA PRO A 16 -5.53 5.98 9.76
C PRO A 16 -6.84 5.59 9.05
N GLU A 17 -7.97 6.23 9.41
CA GLU A 17 -9.28 5.91 8.82
C GLU A 17 -9.32 6.03 7.28
N SER A 18 -8.47 6.89 6.71
CA SER A 18 -8.33 7.08 5.26
C SER A 18 -7.56 5.94 4.55
N TRP A 19 -7.06 4.94 5.29
CA TRP A 19 -6.24 3.86 4.76
C TRP A 19 -6.95 2.52 4.89
N SER A 20 -7.04 1.78 3.77
CA SER A 20 -7.53 0.41 3.75
C SER A 20 -6.37 -0.58 3.83
N ALA A 21 -6.25 -1.33 4.91
CA ALA A 21 -5.27 -2.42 5.04
C ALA A 21 -5.93 -3.77 4.71
N VAL A 22 -5.33 -4.55 3.82
CA VAL A 22 -5.89 -5.85 3.41
C VAL A 22 -4.83 -6.94 3.47
N LYS A 23 -5.14 -8.04 4.17
CA LYS A 23 -4.26 -9.21 4.26
C LYS A 23 -4.63 -10.20 3.16
N SER A 24 -3.63 -10.68 2.42
CA SER A 24 -3.78 -11.82 1.51
C SER A 24 -2.91 -12.98 2.01
N PRO A 25 -3.37 -14.24 1.94
CA PRO A 25 -2.56 -15.40 2.36
C PRO A 25 -1.22 -15.49 1.61
N LYS A 26 -1.23 -15.00 0.38
CA LYS A 26 -0.09 -14.98 -0.55
C LYS A 26 0.87 -13.80 -0.30
N GLY A 27 0.42 -12.74 0.35
CA GLY A 27 1.20 -11.52 0.59
C GLY A 27 1.31 -10.60 -0.64
N TYR A 28 0.59 -10.88 -1.73
CA TYR A 28 0.48 -10.04 -2.92
C TYR A 28 -0.99 -9.89 -3.36
N MET A 29 -1.26 -8.96 -4.28
CA MET A 29 -2.59 -8.72 -4.83
C MET A 29 -3.04 -9.88 -5.72
N ASP A 30 -4.29 -10.32 -5.56
CA ASP A 30 -4.97 -11.24 -6.47
C ASP A 30 -6.18 -10.55 -7.13
N SER A 31 -6.86 -11.25 -8.03
CA SER A 31 -7.97 -10.69 -8.80
C SER A 31 -9.14 -10.23 -7.94
N SER A 32 -9.51 -10.98 -6.90
CA SER A 32 -10.64 -10.60 -6.04
C SER A 32 -10.31 -9.37 -5.20
N LEU A 33 -9.07 -9.27 -4.71
CA LEU A 33 -8.57 -8.09 -4.02
C LEU A 33 -8.49 -6.88 -4.94
N PHE A 34 -8.16 -7.08 -6.22
CA PHE A 34 -8.15 -6.00 -7.19
C PHE A 34 -9.55 -5.43 -7.44
N VAL A 35 -10.55 -6.28 -7.67
CA VAL A 35 -11.94 -5.84 -7.85
C VAL A 35 -12.47 -5.14 -6.59
N LYS A 36 -12.15 -5.68 -5.42
CA LYS A 36 -12.48 -5.04 -4.13
C LYS A 36 -11.87 -3.65 -4.02
N TRP A 37 -10.58 -3.51 -4.33
CA TRP A 37 -9.91 -2.20 -4.34
C TRP A 37 -10.52 -1.24 -5.35
N LEU A 38 -10.87 -1.72 -6.55
CA LEU A 38 -11.47 -0.90 -7.59
C LEU A 38 -12.80 -0.27 -7.10
N ASN A 39 -13.66 -1.08 -6.49
CA ASN A 39 -14.96 -0.65 -5.96
C ASN A 39 -14.88 0.19 -4.68
N GLU A 40 -14.04 -0.21 -3.73
CA GLU A 40 -14.04 0.39 -2.39
C GLU A 40 -13.06 1.55 -2.25
N SER A 41 -12.05 1.64 -3.12
CA SER A 41 -11.00 2.65 -3.01
C SER A 41 -10.84 3.48 -4.26
N PHE A 42 -10.74 2.90 -5.46
CA PHE A 42 -10.45 3.71 -6.65
C PHE A 42 -11.66 4.54 -7.07
N ILE A 43 -12.79 3.88 -7.41
CA ILE A 43 -14.00 4.53 -7.91
C ILE A 43 -14.55 5.62 -6.97
N PRO A 44 -14.60 5.42 -5.63
CA PRO A 44 -15.09 6.47 -4.73
C PRO A 44 -14.20 7.72 -4.66
N ASN A 45 -12.91 7.59 -5.01
CA ASN A 45 -11.96 8.70 -5.02
C ASN A 45 -11.82 9.35 -6.41
N CYS A 46 -12.51 8.81 -7.41
CA CYS A 46 -12.57 9.39 -8.74
C CYS A 46 -13.47 10.64 -8.77
N GLY A 47 -13.12 11.62 -9.60
CA GLY A 47 -13.85 12.89 -9.70
C GLY A 47 -15.24 12.77 -10.36
N ARG A 48 -15.90 13.92 -10.60
CA ARG A 48 -17.15 13.97 -11.38
C ARG A 48 -16.91 13.93 -12.90
N SER A 49 -15.70 14.26 -13.34
CA SER A 49 -15.32 14.20 -14.75
C SER A 49 -15.14 12.75 -15.17
N ARG A 50 -15.66 12.39 -16.34
CA ARG A 50 -15.59 11.04 -16.90
C ARG A 50 -15.35 11.10 -18.42
N PRO A 51 -14.71 10.10 -19.00
CA PRO A 51 -14.16 8.90 -18.35
C PRO A 51 -12.85 9.17 -17.58
N ASP A 52 -12.57 8.34 -16.58
CA ASP A 52 -11.27 8.34 -15.88
C ASP A 52 -10.35 7.27 -16.47
N LEU A 53 -9.05 7.56 -16.56
CA LEU A 53 -8.05 6.61 -17.04
C LEU A 53 -7.27 6.01 -15.87
N LEU A 54 -7.36 4.69 -15.72
CA LEU A 54 -6.56 3.93 -14.77
C LEU A 54 -5.40 3.24 -15.49
N ILE A 55 -4.19 3.77 -15.28
CA ILE A 55 -2.94 3.21 -15.82
C ILE A 55 -2.36 2.20 -14.82
N MET A 56 -2.09 0.98 -15.27
CA MET A 56 -1.60 -0.12 -14.45
C MET A 56 -0.48 -0.90 -15.13
N ASP A 57 0.26 -1.68 -14.35
CA ASP A 57 1.19 -2.67 -14.89
C ASP A 57 0.43 -3.87 -15.49
N ASN A 58 1.12 -4.67 -16.29
CA ASN A 58 0.52 -5.83 -16.96
C ASN A 58 0.45 -7.06 -16.05
N LEU A 59 -0.16 -6.91 -14.88
CA LEU A 59 -0.38 -8.02 -13.95
C LEU A 59 -1.68 -8.75 -14.31
N LYS A 60 -1.62 -10.08 -14.44
CA LYS A 60 -2.77 -10.93 -14.77
C LYS A 60 -3.97 -10.73 -13.83
N ALA A 61 -3.72 -10.33 -12.58
CA ALA A 61 -4.76 -10.07 -11.59
C ALA A 61 -5.71 -8.93 -12.01
N HIS A 62 -5.23 -7.96 -12.80
CA HIS A 62 -6.01 -6.81 -13.26
C HIS A 62 -6.95 -7.12 -14.42
N LEU A 63 -6.65 -8.18 -15.18
CA LEU A 63 -7.32 -8.51 -16.44
C LEU A 63 -8.37 -9.60 -16.24
N THR A 64 -9.31 -9.36 -15.33
CA THR A 64 -10.49 -10.25 -15.19
C THR A 64 -11.72 -9.66 -15.88
N PRO A 65 -12.64 -10.52 -16.35
CA PRO A 65 -13.93 -10.05 -16.88
C PRO A 65 -14.67 -9.16 -15.86
N GLU A 66 -14.68 -9.59 -14.60
CA GLU A 66 -15.31 -8.85 -13.50
C GLU A 66 -14.72 -7.44 -13.32
N ALA A 67 -13.39 -7.32 -13.32
CA ALA A 67 -12.74 -6.02 -13.21
C ALA A 67 -13.05 -5.12 -14.41
N THR A 68 -13.10 -5.71 -15.62
CA THR A 68 -13.42 -5.00 -16.85
C THR A 68 -14.86 -4.48 -16.84
N ASP A 69 -15.81 -5.29 -16.36
CA ASP A 69 -17.22 -4.93 -16.30
C ASP A 69 -17.48 -3.85 -15.23
N VAL A 70 -16.82 -3.96 -14.06
CA VAL A 70 -16.85 -2.91 -13.03
C VAL A 70 -16.29 -1.60 -13.58
N ALA A 71 -15.13 -1.63 -14.24
CA ALA A 71 -14.51 -0.44 -14.79
C ALA A 71 -15.40 0.21 -15.86
N ARG A 72 -15.90 -0.59 -16.82
CA ARG A 72 -16.79 -0.12 -17.89
C ARG A 72 -18.07 0.52 -17.33
N THR A 73 -18.71 -0.13 -16.36
CA THR A 73 -19.94 0.39 -15.73
C THR A 73 -19.73 1.74 -15.05
N ASN A 74 -18.52 1.98 -14.53
CA ASN A 74 -18.17 3.21 -13.82
C ASN A 74 -17.45 4.25 -14.70
N GLN A 75 -17.43 4.06 -16.03
CA GLN A 75 -16.72 4.93 -16.98
C GLN A 75 -15.24 5.10 -16.64
N VAL A 76 -14.60 4.00 -16.23
CA VAL A 76 -13.16 3.90 -16.01
C VAL A 76 -12.54 3.11 -17.16
N GLU A 77 -11.61 3.73 -17.87
CA GLU A 77 -10.81 3.09 -18.90
C GLU A 77 -9.58 2.44 -18.26
N LEU A 78 -9.42 1.13 -18.47
CA LEU A 78 -8.27 0.37 -17.97
C LEU A 78 -7.16 0.37 -19.04
N PHE A 79 -5.99 0.91 -18.69
CA PHE A 79 -4.83 0.91 -19.57
C PHE A 79 -3.67 0.15 -18.95
N CYS A 80 -3.41 -1.05 -19.47
CA CYS A 80 -2.26 -1.87 -19.07
C CYS A 80 -1.05 -1.52 -19.94
N LEU A 81 0.06 -1.16 -19.30
CA LEU A 81 1.33 -0.92 -19.99
C LEU A 81 1.83 -2.19 -20.66
N SER A 82 2.50 -2.06 -21.81
CA SER A 82 3.04 -3.24 -22.51
C SER A 82 4.09 -3.96 -21.66
N PRO A 83 4.28 -5.28 -21.85
CA PRO A 83 5.42 -5.99 -21.30
C PRO A 83 6.73 -5.24 -21.63
N HIS A 84 7.65 -5.19 -20.68
CA HIS A 84 8.94 -4.47 -20.79
C HIS A 84 8.86 -2.93 -20.82
N SER A 85 7.71 -2.33 -20.49
CA SER A 85 7.58 -0.89 -20.23
C SER A 85 8.12 -0.43 -18.85
N THR A 86 9.07 -1.18 -18.27
CA THR A 86 9.70 -0.83 -16.98
C THR A 86 10.30 0.57 -17.01
N HIS A 87 10.79 1.04 -18.16
CA HIS A 87 11.35 2.38 -18.29
C HIS A 87 10.34 3.51 -18.00
N LEU A 88 9.04 3.31 -18.26
CA LEU A 88 7.97 4.26 -17.93
C LEU A 88 7.65 4.22 -16.43
N LEU A 89 7.59 3.01 -15.87
CA LEU A 89 7.32 2.80 -14.44
C LEU A 89 8.52 3.16 -13.54
N LYS A 90 9.74 3.24 -14.08
CA LYS A 90 10.94 3.67 -13.34
C LYS A 90 10.75 5.03 -12.67
N LEU A 91 9.98 5.95 -13.26
CA LEU A 91 9.78 7.27 -12.68
C LEU A 91 8.97 7.20 -11.38
N LEU A 92 7.94 6.34 -11.36
CA LEU A 92 7.17 6.01 -10.17
C LEU A 92 8.05 5.33 -9.11
N ASP A 93 8.88 4.37 -9.51
CA ASP A 93 9.80 3.66 -8.62
C ASP A 93 10.85 4.58 -7.99
N VAL A 94 11.52 5.39 -8.81
CA VAL A 94 12.69 6.19 -8.43
C VAL A 94 12.29 7.43 -7.63
N ARG A 95 11.16 8.05 -7.94
CA ARG A 95 10.76 9.30 -7.27
C ARG A 95 9.74 9.05 -6.17
N ILE A 96 8.61 8.43 -6.51
CA ILE A 96 7.47 8.34 -5.58
C ILE A 96 7.68 7.20 -4.58
N LEU A 97 7.90 5.98 -5.09
CA LEU A 97 8.03 4.80 -4.23
C LEU A 97 9.31 4.82 -3.40
N HIS A 98 10.41 5.37 -3.94
CA HIS A 98 11.63 5.57 -3.16
C HIS A 98 11.40 6.47 -1.93
N LEU A 99 10.78 7.63 -2.11
CA LEU A 99 10.47 8.55 -1.01
C LEU A 99 9.50 7.91 -0.01
N LEU A 100 8.47 7.22 -0.51
CA LEU A 100 7.51 6.51 0.34
C LEU A 100 8.21 5.44 1.19
N LYS A 101 9.04 4.59 0.58
CA LYS A 101 9.80 3.54 1.28
C LYS A 101 10.73 4.13 2.32
N GLY A 102 11.43 5.22 2.00
CA GLY A 102 12.32 5.91 2.94
C GLY A 102 11.57 6.45 4.16
N ASN A 103 10.41 7.09 3.97
CA ASN A 103 9.59 7.59 5.07
C ASN A 103 8.96 6.45 5.89
N LEU A 104 8.46 5.41 5.24
CA LEU A 104 7.92 4.23 5.92
C LEU A 104 8.99 3.52 6.75
N ALA A 105 10.23 3.42 6.26
CA ALA A 105 11.36 2.85 7.01
C ALA A 105 11.66 3.67 8.28
N LYS A 106 11.72 5.00 8.17
CA LYS A 106 11.94 5.89 9.33
C LYS A 106 10.83 5.75 10.36
N VAL A 107 9.56 5.76 9.92
CA VAL A 107 8.42 5.59 10.82
C VAL A 107 8.43 4.21 11.48
N SER A 108 8.70 3.17 10.70
CA SER A 108 8.78 1.79 11.21
C SER A 108 9.89 1.65 12.26
N GLN A 109 11.07 2.22 12.03
CA GLN A 109 12.17 2.21 12.99
C GLN A 109 11.79 2.95 14.29
N ARG A 110 11.15 4.12 14.19
CA ARG A 110 10.67 4.88 15.35
C ARG A 110 9.64 4.09 16.16
N LEU A 111 8.65 3.49 15.50
CA LEU A 111 7.62 2.70 16.18
C LEU A 111 8.19 1.43 16.82
N CYS A 112 9.14 0.77 16.16
CA CYS A 112 9.85 -0.38 16.74
C CYS A 112 10.58 0.00 18.03
N PHE A 113 11.31 1.12 18.02
CA PHE A 113 12.02 1.64 19.20
C PHE A 113 11.05 1.96 20.35
N GLN A 114 9.93 2.63 20.06
CA GLN A 114 8.90 2.95 21.06
C GLN A 114 8.24 1.70 21.66
N SER A 115 7.96 0.68 20.83
CA SER A 115 7.41 -0.58 21.31
C SER A 115 8.40 -1.33 22.19
N LEU A 116 9.70 -1.32 21.87
CA LEU A 116 10.75 -1.87 22.72
C LEU A 116 10.82 -1.15 24.08
N GLN A 117 10.73 0.18 24.09
CA GLN A 117 10.69 0.96 25.34
C GLN A 117 9.46 0.62 26.20
N ARG A 118 8.30 0.41 25.59
CA ARG A 118 7.06 0.03 26.31
C ARG A 118 7.05 -1.41 26.83
N SER A 119 7.87 -2.28 26.24
CA SER A 119 7.97 -3.69 26.61
C SER A 119 9.12 -3.97 27.59
N ALA A 120 9.97 -2.96 27.84
CA ALA A 120 11.09 -3.03 28.75
C ALA A 120 10.63 -2.92 30.22
N THR A 121 11.18 -3.75 31.09
CA THR A 121 11.04 -3.58 32.55
C THR A 121 11.75 -2.29 33.01
N PRO A 122 11.38 -1.70 34.17
CA PRO A 122 11.89 -0.40 34.61
C PRO A 122 13.42 -0.28 34.63
N ALA A 123 14.13 -1.39 34.88
CA ALA A 123 15.60 -1.44 34.89
C ALA A 123 16.23 -1.25 33.49
N HIS A 124 15.54 -1.64 32.41
CA HIS A 124 16.04 -1.52 31.03
C HIS A 124 15.72 -0.16 30.39
N GLN A 125 14.80 0.60 30.97
CA GLN A 125 14.35 1.89 30.46
C GLN A 125 15.43 2.98 30.66
N VAL A 126 16.18 2.91 31.78
CA VAL A 126 17.30 3.82 32.10
C VAL A 126 18.48 3.69 31.12
N CYS A 127 18.76 2.48 30.62
CA CYS A 127 19.84 2.26 29.63
C CYS A 127 19.49 2.80 28.23
N LEU A 128 18.20 2.83 27.86
CA LEU A 128 17.75 3.34 26.55
C LEU A 128 17.72 4.87 26.50
N GLU A 129 17.49 5.56 27.62
CA GLU A 129 17.52 7.02 27.67
C GLU A 129 18.93 7.61 27.52
N HIS A 130 19.96 6.93 28.04
CA HIS A 130 21.36 7.35 27.92
C HIS A 130 21.95 7.17 26.51
N ALA A 131 21.39 6.28 25.68
CA ALA A 131 21.86 6.05 24.31
C ALA A 131 21.33 7.09 23.30
N VAL A 132 20.39 7.96 23.70
CA VAL A 132 19.75 8.95 22.83
C VAL A 132 20.37 10.35 22.98
N THR A 133 21.27 10.55 23.95
CA THR A 133 21.92 11.84 24.21
C THR A 133 23.35 11.96 23.65
N VAL A 134 23.81 11.02 22.82
CA VAL A 134 25.15 11.04 22.18
C VAL A 134 25.01 10.96 20.67
#